data_AF-A0A7Z6XD69-F1
#
_entry.id   AF-A0A7Z6XD69-F1
#
_cell.length_a   1.000
_cell.length_b   1.000
_cell.length_c   1.000
_cell.angle_alpha   90.00
_cell.angle_beta   90.00
_cell.angle_gamma   90.00
#
_symmetry.space_group_name_H-M   'P 1'
#
loop_
_entity.id
_entity.type
_entity.pdbx_description
1 polymer ?
#
loop_
_entity_poly.entity_id
_entity_poly.type
_entity_poly.pdbx_seq_one_letter_code
_entity_poly.pdbx_strand_id
1 'polypeptide(L)'
;MRGRWQPQIRAKAKQRAASTGGIIIDIRARLGYTAPIGSTDQDRMGHLTVALPPVYAARLFDAQEQGASDARLQEIAAEALKEV
;
A
#
# COMPACT_ATOMS: atom_id res chain seq x y z
N MET A 1 -17.63 21.92 3.68
CA MET A 1 -16.87 21.83 2.42
C MET A 1 -15.48 21.28 2.73
N ARG A 2 -15.11 20.10 2.22
CA ARG A 2 -13.81 19.46 2.50
C ARG A 2 -12.69 20.32 1.88
N GLY A 3 -11.80 20.85 2.71
CA GLY A 3 -10.65 21.65 2.28
C GLY A 3 -9.78 20.84 1.33
N ARG A 4 -9.90 21.12 0.03
CA ARG A 4 -9.11 20.46 -1.00
C ARG A 4 -7.66 20.93 -0.79
N TRP A 5 -6.76 20.00 -0.46
CA TRP A 5 -5.35 20.32 -0.32
C TRP A 5 -4.85 21.02 -1.59
N GLN A 6 -4.13 22.13 -1.41
CA GLN A 6 -3.51 22.81 -2.54
C GLN A 6 -2.57 21.82 -3.26
N PRO A 7 -2.54 21.81 -4.61
CA PRO A 7 -1.76 20.82 -5.38
C PRO A 7 -0.29 20.73 -4.95
N GLN A 8 0.33 21.88 -4.67
CA GLN A 8 1.73 21.94 -4.24
C GLN A 8 1.98 21.28 -2.89
N ILE A 9 1.04 21.41 -1.93
CA ILE A 9 1.16 20.79 -0.62
C ILE A 9 1.06 19.26 -0.77
N ARG A 10 0.15 18.78 -1.63
CA ARG A 10 0.04 17.35 -1.94
C ARG A 10 1.31 16.81 -2.60
N ALA A 11 1.90 17.54 -3.54
CA ALA A 11 3.15 17.15 -4.19
C ALA A 11 4.32 17.06 -3.18
N LYS A 12 4.47 18.06 -2.31
CA LYS A 12 5.48 18.04 -1.23
C LYS A 12 5.27 16.88 -0.26
N ALA A 13 4.02 16.57 0.09
CA ALA A 13 3.70 15.43 0.96
C ALA A 13 4.06 14.09 0.29
N LYS A 14 3.71 13.91 -1.00
CA LYS A 14 4.11 12.74 -1.78
C LYS A 14 5.63 12.57 -1.82
N GLN A 15 6.36 13.65 -2.10
CA GLN A 15 7.82 13.63 -2.17
C GLN A 15 8.44 13.24 -0.81
N ARG A 16 7.93 13.80 0.29
CA ARG A 16 8.41 13.45 1.64
C ARG A 16 8.13 11.99 1.99
N ALA A 17 6.94 11.50 1.66
CA ALA A 17 6.56 10.10 1.84
C ALA A 17 7.44 9.14 1.04
N ALA A 18 7.70 9.44 -0.23
CA ALA A 18 8.55 8.65 -1.12
C ALA A 18 10.04 8.65 -0.74
N SER A 19 10.53 9.65 -0.01
CA SER A 19 11.95 9.80 0.31
C SER A 19 12.33 9.33 1.70
N THR A 20 11.57 9.72 2.73
CA THR A 20 11.96 9.49 4.14
C THR A 20 10.82 9.06 5.04
N GLY A 21 9.59 9.50 4.74
CA GLY A 21 8.46 9.34 5.67
C GLY A 21 7.69 8.03 5.55
N GLY A 22 7.66 7.42 4.36
CA GLY A 22 6.74 6.33 4.07
C GLY A 22 5.29 6.79 3.98
N ILE A 23 4.37 5.83 3.92
CA ILE A 23 2.91 6.07 3.93
C ILE A 23 2.23 5.09 4.86
N ILE A 24 1.05 5.45 5.36
CA ILE A 24 0.15 4.49 6.01
C ILE A 24 -0.90 4.09 4.97
N ILE A 25 -1.14 2.79 4.84
CA ILE A 25 -2.21 2.24 4.00
C ILE A 25 -3.19 1.42 4.84
N ASP A 26 -4.45 1.49 4.45
CA ASP A 26 -5.52 0.64 4.93
C ASP A 26 -5.82 -0.43 3.87
N ILE A 27 -5.77 -1.69 4.28
CA ILE A 27 -5.87 -2.85 3.39
C ILE A 27 -7.02 -3.72 3.87
N ARG A 28 -7.86 -4.16 2.92
CA ARG A 28 -8.79 -5.27 3.15
C ARG A 28 -8.27 -6.49 2.42
N ALA A 29 -7.86 -7.50 3.16
CA ALA A 29 -7.28 -8.71 2.60
C ALA A 29 -7.74 -9.95 3.39
N ARG A 30 -7.73 -11.10 2.71
CA ARG A 30 -7.74 -12.40 3.37
C ARG A 30 -6.29 -12.85 3.52
N LEU A 31 -5.88 -13.22 4.72
CA LEU A 31 -4.55 -13.75 4.98
C LEU A 31 -4.68 -15.27 5.11
N GLY A 32 -4.10 -16.00 4.16
CA GLY A 32 -4.00 -17.45 4.18
C GLY A 32 -2.58 -17.91 4.49
N TYR A 33 -2.43 -19.12 5.00
CA TYR A 33 -1.13 -19.77 5.18
C TYR A 33 -1.17 -21.16 4.55
N THR A 34 -0.18 -21.46 3.69
CA THR A 34 -0.02 -22.77 3.06
C THR A 34 1.15 -23.51 3.70
N ALA A 35 0.87 -24.69 4.27
CA ALA A 35 1.87 -25.60 4.80
C ALA A 35 1.76 -27.00 4.14
N PRO A 36 2.80 -27.85 4.25
CA PRO A 36 2.78 -29.20 3.68
C PRO A 36 1.62 -30.07 4.16
N ILE A 37 1.13 -29.83 5.39
CA ILE A 37 0.03 -30.60 6.00
C ILE A 37 -1.37 -30.03 5.67
N GLY A 38 -1.45 -28.96 4.86
CA GLY A 38 -2.70 -28.31 4.46
C GLY A 38 -2.59 -26.79 4.38
N SER A 39 -3.57 -26.18 3.72
CA SER A 39 -3.73 -24.72 3.68
C SER A 39 -4.81 -24.30 4.67
N THR A 40 -4.57 -23.21 5.40
CA THR A 40 -5.63 -22.50 6.11
C THR A 40 -6.12 -21.38 5.21
N ASP A 41 -7.31 -21.52 4.64
CA ASP A 41 -8.04 -20.38 4.11
C ASP A 41 -8.80 -19.72 5.25
N GLN A 42 -8.38 -18.50 5.63
CA GLN A 42 -9.23 -17.66 6.45
C GLN A 42 -10.32 -17.08 5.56
N ASP A 43 -11.56 -17.54 5.75
CA ASP A 43 -12.71 -17.07 4.99
C ASP A 43 -13.07 -15.60 5.30
N ARG A 44 -12.54 -15.07 6.42
CA ARG A 44 -12.80 -13.71 6.87
C ARG A 44 -11.88 -12.69 6.20
N MET A 45 -12.46 -11.67 5.56
CA MET A 45 -11.72 -10.46 5.19
C MET A 45 -11.32 -9.68 6.45
N GLY A 46 -10.01 -9.48 6.63
CA GLY A 46 -9.45 -8.64 7.68
C GLY A 46 -9.26 -7.19 7.21
N HIS A 47 -9.18 -6.27 8.17
CA HIS A 47 -8.73 -4.90 7.93
C HIS A 47 -7.36 -4.72 8.60
N LEU A 48 -6.40 -4.21 7.84
CA LEU A 48 -5.02 -4.01 8.30
C LEU A 48 -4.58 -2.58 7.97
N THR A 49 -4.07 -1.86 8.96
CA THR A 49 -3.47 -0.54 8.79
C THR A 49 -1.96 -0.68 8.97
N VAL A 50 -1.17 -0.41 7.93
CA VAL A 50 0.28 -0.65 7.92
C VAL A 50 1.03 0.61 7.51
N ALA A 51 2.13 0.89 8.20
CA ALA A 51 3.13 1.85 7.74
C ALA A 51 4.07 1.19 6.71
N LEU A 52 3.99 1.61 5.46
CA LEU A 52 4.89 1.17 4.41
C LEU A 52 6.17 2.02 4.36
N PRO A 53 7.35 1.39 4.16
CA PRO A 53 8.60 2.11 3.96
C PRO A 53 8.58 3.07 2.75
N PRO A 54 9.48 4.08 2.72
CA PRO A 54 9.55 5.07 1.63
C PRO A 54 9.70 4.47 0.23
N VAL A 55 10.45 3.38 0.08
CA VAL A 55 10.67 2.72 -1.22
C VAL A 55 9.36 2.23 -1.85
N TYR A 56 8.45 1.70 -1.05
CA TYR A 56 7.14 1.26 -1.53
C TYR A 56 6.18 2.42 -1.76
N ALA A 57 6.26 3.46 -0.94
CA ALA A 57 5.52 4.70 -1.19
C ALA A 57 5.88 5.31 -2.56
N ALA A 58 7.18 5.39 -2.88
CA ALA A 58 7.66 5.86 -4.17
C ALA A 58 7.11 5.00 -5.32
N ARG A 59 7.28 3.67 -5.25
CA ARG A 59 6.80 2.73 -6.28
C ARG A 59 5.29 2.82 -6.51
N LEU A 60 4.49 2.99 -5.44
CA LEU A 60 3.04 3.14 -5.54
C LEU A 60 2.65 4.45 -6.22
N PHE A 61 3.30 5.57 -5.87
CA PHE A 61 3.02 6.85 -6.52
C PHE A 61 3.42 6.84 -7.99
N ASP A 62 4.59 6.29 -8.32
CA ASP A 62 5.08 6.18 -9.70
C ASP A 62 4.13 5.32 -10.54
N ALA A 63 3.68 4.18 -10.02
CA ALA A 63 2.72 3.31 -10.69
C ALA A 63 1.38 4.02 -10.90
N GLN A 64 0.88 4.74 -9.90
CA GLN A 64 -0.36 5.51 -10.02
C GLN A 64 -0.25 6.63 -11.06
N GLU A 65 0.89 7.33 -11.12
CA GLU A 65 1.14 8.40 -12.10
C GLU A 65 1.27 7.88 -13.53
N GLN A 66 1.75 6.65 -13.69
CA GLN A 66 1.77 5.92 -14.97
C GLN A 66 0.41 5.33 -15.37
N GLY A 67 -0.63 5.48 -14.52
CA GLY A 67 -1.95 4.91 -14.79
C GLY A 67 -2.00 3.38 -14.64
N ALA A 68 -1.18 2.81 -13.75
CA ALA A 68 -1.18 1.39 -13.48
C ALA A 68 -2.56 0.90 -13.00
N SER A 69 -2.88 -0.35 -13.33
CA SER A 69 -4.12 -0.99 -12.88
C SER A 69 -4.13 -1.22 -11.37
N ASP A 70 -5.33 -1.35 -10.82
CA ASP A 70 -5.53 -1.71 -9.41
C ASP A 70 -4.80 -3.01 -9.04
N ALA A 71 -4.78 -4.00 -9.94
CA ALA A 71 -4.05 -5.26 -9.73
C ALA A 71 -2.54 -5.01 -9.54
N ARG A 72 -1.96 -4.10 -10.34
CA ARG A 72 -0.54 -3.75 -10.20
C ARG A 72 -0.25 -3.00 -8.91
N LEU A 73 -1.15 -2.11 -8.48
CA LEU A 73 -1.02 -1.44 -7.18
C LEU A 73 -1.13 -2.43 -6.01
N GLN A 74 -2.02 -3.43 -6.12
CA GLN A 74 -2.16 -4.50 -5.13
C GLN A 74 -0.92 -5.38 -5.06
N GLU A 75 -0.28 -5.71 -6.19
CA GLU A 75 1.00 -6.44 -6.20
C GLU A 75 2.09 -5.70 -5.43
N ILE A 76 2.26 -4.39 -5.70
CA ILE A 76 3.27 -3.57 -5.01
C ILE A 76 2.97 -3.50 -3.51
N ALA A 77 1.70 -3.34 -3.13
CA ALA A 77 1.30 -3.35 -1.72
C ALA A 77 1.54 -4.72 -1.06
N ALA A 78 1.26 -5.83 -1.75
CA ALA A 78 1.48 -7.18 -1.25
C ALA A 78 2.97 -7.52 -1.10
N GLU A 79 3.84 -6.99 -1.98
CA GLU A 79 5.30 -7.05 -1.79
C GLU A 79 5.72 -6.28 -0.54
N ALA A 80 5.18 -5.08 -0.34
CA ALA A 80 5.51 -4.25 0.82
C ALA A 80 5.13 -4.92 2.15
N LEU A 81 4.01 -5.65 2.18
CA LEU A 81 3.56 -6.40 3.35
C LEU A 81 4.50 -7.53 3.80
N LYS A 82 5.48 -7.92 2.98
CA LYS A 82 6.48 -8.93 3.36
C LYS A 82 7.63 -8.34 4.18
N GLU A 83 7.82 -7.02 4.13
CA GLU A 83 8.97 -6.32 4.74
C GLU A 83 8.62 -5.57 6.03
N VAL A 84 7.40 -5.72 6.53
CA VAL A 84 6.85 -5.01 7.70
C VAL A 84 6.46 -5.96 8.82
#